data_AF-A0A4R5KHH8-F1
#
_entry.id   AF-A0A4R5KHH8-F1
#
_cell.length_a   1.000
_cell.length_b   1.000
_cell.length_c   1.000
_cell.angle_alpha   90.00
_cell.angle_beta   90.00
_cell.angle_gamma   90.00
#
_symmetry.space_group_name_H-M   'P 1'
#
loop_
_entity.id
_entity.type
_entity.pdbx_description
1 polymer ?
#
loop_
_entity_poly.entity_id
_entity_poly.type
_entity_poly.pdbx_seq_one_letter_code
_entity_poly.pdbx_strand_id
1 'polypeptide(L)'
;MTSHESRAGDSTYGPLLLKSIWRAHELRNFDLMVILQISGCEHIAKRVLAGQAVSQADMSVLAIANDLAQQKGYLPMFVLTGLDAQVSENAADELEKFFGSEEWQKRNRSSTRSL
;
A
#
# COMPACT_ATOMS: atom_id res chain seq x y z
N MET A 1 38.82 15.53 29.49
CA MET A 1 37.69 15.97 28.64
C MET A 1 37.95 15.43 27.25
N THR A 2 37.43 14.25 26.94
CA THR A 2 37.53 13.64 25.61
C THR A 2 36.21 13.87 24.91
N SER A 3 36.21 14.83 23.98
CA SER A 3 35.09 15.07 23.06
C SER A 3 34.84 13.80 22.24
N HIS A 4 33.72 13.14 22.50
CA HIS A 4 33.21 12.12 21.59
C HIS A 4 32.59 12.84 20.39
N GLU A 5 33.37 12.99 19.32
CA GLU A 5 32.79 13.19 17.99
C GLU A 5 32.02 11.92 17.61
N SER A 6 30.70 11.96 17.77
CA SER A 6 29.80 10.99 17.15
C SER A 6 29.85 11.20 15.63
N ARG A 7 30.77 10.49 14.97
CA ARG A 7 30.75 10.33 13.52
C ARG A 7 29.46 9.61 13.13
N ALA A 8 28.77 10.14 12.12
CA ALA A 8 27.61 9.57 11.46
C ALA A 8 27.97 8.27 10.70
N GLY A 9 28.37 7.22 11.43
CA GLY A 9 28.84 5.95 10.88
C GLY A 9 28.06 4.70 11.34
N ASP A 10 27.27 4.78 12.42
CA ASP A 10 26.67 3.59 13.05
C ASP A 10 25.23 3.24 12.60
N SER A 11 24.70 3.91 11.57
CA SER A 11 23.44 3.49 10.94
C SER A 11 23.57 3.39 9.43
N THR A 12 24.52 2.58 8.97
CA THR A 12 24.56 2.21 7.56
C THR A 12 23.45 1.18 7.29
N TYR A 13 22.22 1.66 7.15
CA TYR A 13 21.11 0.87 6.61
C TYR A 13 21.53 0.40 5.21
N GLY A 14 21.53 -0.92 5.01
CA GLY A 14 21.78 -1.56 3.70
C GLY A 14 20.79 -1.09 2.63
N PRO A 15 20.95 -1.58 1.37
CA PRO A 15 20.39 -0.97 0.17
C PRO A 15 18.88 -0.76 0.34
N LEU A 16 18.43 0.51 0.27
CA LEU A 16 17.04 0.99 0.24
C LEU A 16 15.99 -0.11 0.46
N LEU A 17 15.90 -0.64 1.69
CA LEU A 17 14.95 -1.71 1.98
C LEU A 17 13.54 -1.14 1.86
N LEU A 18 12.78 -1.67 0.91
CA LEU A 18 11.37 -1.32 0.73
C LEU A 18 10.64 -1.53 2.06
N LYS A 19 9.87 -0.53 2.47
CA LYS A 19 9.15 -0.56 3.73
C LYS A 19 7.82 -1.27 3.54
N SER A 20 7.33 -1.95 4.57
CA SER A 20 5.93 -2.39 4.56
C SER A 20 5.01 -1.18 4.73
N ILE A 21 4.04 -1.01 3.83
CA ILE A 21 3.00 0.03 3.93
C ILE A 21 2.03 -0.26 5.08
N TRP A 22 1.95 -1.52 5.52
CA TRP A 22 0.96 -2.06 6.45
C TRP A 22 1.26 -1.81 7.93
N ARG A 23 2.40 -1.22 8.26
CA ARG A 23 2.62 -0.78 9.65
C ARG A 23 1.82 0.50 9.88
N ALA A 24 0.93 0.55 10.87
CA ALA A 24 0.16 1.76 11.18
C ALA A 24 1.08 3.00 11.37
N HIS A 25 0.84 4.05 10.57
CA HIS A 25 1.47 5.37 10.66
C HIS A 25 0.73 6.34 9.75
N GLU A 26 0.48 7.56 10.21
CA GLU A 26 -0.37 8.54 9.51
C GLU A 26 0.08 8.78 8.05
N LEU A 27 1.37 9.02 7.82
CA LEU A 27 1.90 9.18 6.44
C LEU A 27 1.70 7.94 5.56
N ARG A 28 1.78 6.72 6.12
CA ARG A 28 1.62 5.47 5.35
C ARG A 28 0.15 5.22 5.00
N ASN A 29 -0.77 5.59 5.88
CA ASN A 29 -2.21 5.54 5.61
C ASN A 29 -2.59 6.52 4.49
N PHE A 30 -1.99 7.71 4.47
CA PHE A 30 -2.16 8.66 3.37
C PHE A 30 -1.60 8.10 2.05
N ASP A 31 -0.38 7.56 2.05
CA ASP A 31 0.20 6.96 0.85
C ASP A 31 -0.61 5.76 0.33
N LEU A 32 -1.12 4.92 1.23
CA LEU A 32 -2.02 3.81 0.90
C LEU A 32 -3.30 4.33 0.23
N MET A 33 -3.90 5.39 0.78
CA MET A 33 -5.06 6.04 0.18
C MET A 33 -4.77 6.53 -1.24
N VAL A 34 -3.63 7.20 -1.44
CA VAL A 34 -3.22 7.74 -2.74
C VAL A 34 -2.98 6.62 -3.76
N ILE A 35 -2.28 5.55 -3.37
CA ILE A 35 -2.02 4.40 -4.25
C ILE A 35 -3.33 3.75 -4.70
N LEU A 36 -4.25 3.49 -3.76
CA LEU A 36 -5.56 2.90 -4.06
C LEU A 36 -6.39 3.78 -4.99
N GLN A 37 -6.30 5.10 -4.84
CA GLN A 37 -7.02 6.08 -5.66
C GLN A 37 -6.48 6.21 -7.08
N ILE A 38 -5.17 6.38 -7.22
CA ILE A 38 -4.54 6.56 -8.54
C ILE A 38 -4.69 5.28 -9.37
N SER A 39 -4.52 4.11 -8.74
CA SER A 39 -4.74 2.84 -9.42
C SER A 39 -6.22 2.55 -9.68
N GLY A 40 -7.14 3.16 -8.93
CA GLY A 40 -8.58 2.87 -9.03
C GLY A 40 -8.93 1.44 -8.59
N CYS A 41 -8.09 0.84 -7.73
CA CYS A 41 -8.21 -0.57 -7.37
C CYS A 41 -9.09 -0.81 -6.13
N GLU A 42 -9.77 0.20 -5.58
CA GLU A 42 -10.47 0.09 -4.29
C GLU A 42 -11.49 -1.04 -4.26
N HIS A 43 -12.31 -1.14 -5.30
CA HIS A 43 -13.34 -2.17 -5.37
C HIS A 43 -12.73 -3.55 -5.59
N ILE A 44 -11.67 -3.63 -6.39
CA ILE A 44 -10.95 -4.88 -6.66
C ILE A 44 -10.26 -5.37 -5.39
N ALA A 45 -9.59 -4.49 -4.65
CA ALA A 45 -8.94 -4.79 -3.38
C ALA A 45 -9.94 -5.37 -2.36
N LYS A 46 -11.17 -4.82 -2.30
CA LYS A 46 -12.25 -5.39 -1.47
C LYS A 46 -12.70 -6.78 -1.93
N ARG A 47 -12.80 -7.00 -3.25
CA ARG A 47 -13.14 -8.31 -3.82
C ARG A 47 -12.05 -9.34 -3.48
N VAL A 48 -10.79 -8.96 -3.59
CA VAL A 48 -9.63 -9.78 -3.21
C VAL A 48 -9.66 -10.12 -1.72
N LEU A 49 -9.93 -9.15 -0.83
CA LEU A 49 -10.10 -9.40 0.60
C LEU A 49 -11.22 -10.40 0.91
N ALA A 50 -12.31 -10.34 0.14
CA ALA A 50 -13.42 -11.28 0.24
C ALA A 50 -13.15 -12.65 -0.42
N GLY A 51 -11.94 -12.90 -0.93
CA GLY A 51 -11.56 -14.15 -1.61
C GLY A 51 -12.27 -14.36 -2.95
N GLN A 52 -12.75 -13.30 -3.58
CA GLN A 52 -13.45 -13.40 -4.87
C GLN A 52 -12.46 -13.47 -6.03
N ALA A 53 -12.83 -14.24 -7.06
CA ALA A 53 -12.05 -14.32 -8.30
C ALA A 53 -11.92 -12.93 -8.96
N VAL A 54 -10.74 -12.67 -9.52
CA VAL A 54 -10.41 -11.44 -10.24
C VAL A 54 -10.27 -11.72 -11.74
N SER A 55 -10.61 -10.73 -12.56
CA SER A 55 -10.41 -10.80 -14.01
C SER A 55 -8.99 -10.39 -14.41
N GLN A 56 -8.59 -10.64 -15.65
CA GLN A 56 -7.30 -10.18 -16.17
C GLN A 56 -7.19 -8.63 -16.18
N ALA A 57 -8.30 -7.92 -16.38
CA ALA A 57 -8.33 -6.46 -16.27
C ALA A 57 -8.08 -6.01 -14.83
N ASP A 58 -8.67 -6.71 -13.86
CA ASP A 58 -8.45 -6.46 -12.44
C ASP A 58 -6.97 -6.67 -12.06
N MET A 59 -6.34 -7.72 -12.58
CA MET A 59 -4.90 -8.00 -12.37
C MET A 59 -4.00 -6.85 -12.83
N SER A 60 -4.33 -6.25 -13.97
CA SER A 60 -3.56 -5.12 -14.52
C SER A 60 -3.64 -3.91 -13.61
N VAL A 61 -4.81 -3.65 -13.04
CA VAL A 61 -5.04 -2.55 -12.08
C VAL A 61 -4.30 -2.79 -10.75
N LEU A 62 -4.30 -4.03 -10.25
CA LEU A 62 -3.54 -4.39 -9.05
C LEU A 62 -2.02 -4.31 -9.28
N ALA A 63 -1.55 -4.63 -10.49
CA ALA A 63 -0.14 -4.47 -10.85
C ALA A 63 0.29 -3.00 -10.85
N ILE A 64 -0.57 -2.08 -11.32
CA ILE A 64 -0.34 -0.63 -11.24
C ILE A 64 -0.24 -0.18 -9.77
N ALA A 65 -1.11 -0.68 -8.90
CA ALA A 65 -1.03 -0.37 -7.47
C ALA A 65 0.30 -0.82 -6.85
N ASN A 66 0.80 -2.01 -7.23
CA ASN A 66 2.11 -2.49 -6.80
C ASN A 66 3.27 -1.63 -7.31
N ASP A 67 3.23 -1.19 -8.57
CA ASP A 67 4.24 -0.30 -9.15
C ASP A 67 4.27 1.05 -8.42
N LEU A 68 3.10 1.65 -8.17
CA LEU A 68 2.99 2.88 -7.39
C LEU A 68 3.52 2.73 -5.95
N ALA A 69 3.26 1.58 -5.33
CA ALA A 69 3.81 1.27 -4.00
C ALA A 69 5.33 1.21 -4.04
N GLN A 70 5.92 0.54 -5.03
CA GLN A 70 7.37 0.46 -5.21
C GLN A 70 8.02 1.82 -5.49
N GLN A 71 7.41 2.64 -6.34
CA GLN A 71 7.88 4.01 -6.62
C GLN A 71 7.91 4.88 -5.36
N LYS A 72 7.02 4.62 -4.41
CA LYS A 72 6.98 5.28 -3.09
C LYS A 72 7.89 4.62 -2.04
N GLY A 73 8.64 3.59 -2.41
CA GLY A 73 9.57 2.88 -1.52
C GLY A 73 8.91 1.83 -0.63
N TYR A 74 7.75 1.31 -1.04
CA TYR A 74 7.02 0.25 -0.34
C TYR A 74 7.13 -1.11 -1.01
N LEU A 75 6.93 -2.17 -0.21
CA LEU A 75 6.71 -3.52 -0.72
C LEU A 75 5.39 -3.61 -1.52
N PRO A 76 5.28 -4.54 -2.48
CA PRO A 76 4.03 -4.81 -3.18
C PRO A 76 2.86 -5.04 -2.23
N MET A 77 1.71 -4.45 -2.57
CA MET A 77 0.49 -4.55 -1.79
C MET A 77 -0.26 -5.86 -2.06
N PHE A 78 -0.14 -6.38 -3.27
CA PHE A 78 -0.80 -7.59 -3.74
C PHE A 78 0.21 -8.60 -4.28
N VAL A 79 0.00 -9.88 -3.99
CA VAL A 79 0.66 -11.00 -4.63
C VAL A 79 -0.19 -11.44 -5.81
N LEU A 80 0.39 -11.40 -7.01
CA LEU A 80 -0.30 -11.68 -8.27
C LEU A 80 0.28 -12.96 -8.89
N THR A 81 -0.52 -14.02 -8.97
CA THR A 81 -0.11 -15.32 -9.51
C THR A 81 -1.12 -15.83 -10.53
N GLY A 82 -0.84 -15.64 -11.82
CA GLY A 82 -1.75 -16.03 -12.90
C GLY A 82 -3.03 -15.19 -12.90
N LEU A 83 -4.16 -15.81 -12.57
CA LEU A 83 -5.45 -15.14 -12.34
C LEU A 83 -5.85 -15.11 -10.86
N ASP A 84 -4.95 -15.52 -9.98
CA ASP A 84 -5.13 -15.39 -8.54
C ASP A 84 -4.45 -14.11 -8.05
N ALA A 85 -5.16 -13.38 -7.18
CA ALA A 85 -4.65 -12.19 -6.52
C ALA A 85 -4.92 -12.33 -5.02
N GLN A 86 -3.90 -12.07 -4.25
CA GLN A 86 -3.97 -12.07 -2.79
C GLN A 86 -3.39 -10.78 -2.25
N VAL A 87 -3.87 -10.34 -1.11
CA VAL A 87 -3.23 -9.25 -0.36
C VAL A 87 -1.95 -9.81 0.27
N SER A 88 -0.85 -9.04 0.25
CA SER A 88 0.45 -9.49 0.78
C SER A 88 0.37 -9.95 2.24
N GLU A 89 1.30 -10.80 2.68
CA GLU A 89 1.26 -11.38 4.04
C GLU A 89 1.13 -10.31 5.14
N ASN A 90 0.17 -10.52 6.06
CA ASN A 90 -0.20 -9.61 7.17
C ASN A 90 -0.85 -8.29 6.76
N ALA A 91 -1.21 -8.11 5.49
CA ALA A 91 -1.82 -6.88 5.01
C ALA A 91 -3.35 -6.93 4.93
N ALA A 92 -3.96 -8.12 4.97
CA ALA A 92 -5.40 -8.26 4.87
C ALA A 92 -6.12 -7.50 6.01
N ASP A 93 -5.72 -7.77 7.25
CA ASP A 93 -6.29 -7.13 8.44
C ASP A 93 -6.05 -5.60 8.44
N GLU A 94 -4.87 -5.15 8.03
CA GLU A 94 -4.53 -3.72 7.98
C GLU A 94 -5.28 -2.98 6.88
N LEU A 95 -5.46 -3.63 5.72
CA LEU A 95 -6.27 -3.09 4.63
C LEU A 95 -7.76 -3.05 5.00
N GLU A 96 -8.25 -4.06 5.73
CA GLU A 96 -9.62 -4.08 6.25
C GLU A 96 -9.84 -2.97 7.29
N LYS A 97 -8.93 -2.82 8.26
CA LYS A 97 -8.93 -1.69 9.22
C LYS A 97 -8.90 -0.35 8.50
N PHE A 98 -8.05 -0.21 7.48
CA PHE A 98 -7.96 1.00 6.69
C PHE A 98 -9.29 1.31 5.99
N PHE A 99 -9.94 0.33 5.37
CA PHE A 99 -11.27 0.52 4.79
C PHE A 99 -12.36 0.82 5.85
N GLY A 100 -12.18 0.39 7.09
CA GLY A 100 -13.04 0.73 8.23
C GLY A 100 -12.73 2.09 8.89
N SER A 101 -11.59 2.71 8.58
CA SER A 101 -11.12 3.95 9.22
C SER A 101 -12.00 5.16 8.91
N GLU A 102 -12.05 6.14 9.82
CA GLU A 102 -12.79 7.37 9.59
C GLU A 102 -12.25 8.14 8.39
N GLU A 103 -10.93 8.12 8.19
CA GLU A 103 -10.24 8.74 7.07
C GLU A 103 -10.76 8.20 5.73
N TRP A 104 -10.97 6.89 5.64
CA TRP A 104 -11.54 6.28 4.44
C TRP A 104 -13.04 6.54 4.28
N GLN A 105 -13.80 6.48 5.38
CA GLN A 105 -15.26 6.59 5.34
C GLN A 105 -15.74 8.03 5.10
N LYS A 106 -15.03 9.03 5.64
CA LYS A 106 -15.33 10.45 5.43
C LYS A 106 -14.91 10.94 4.04
N ARG A 107 -14.26 10.10 3.24
CA ARG A 107 -13.87 10.45 1.87
C ARG A 107 -15.11 10.73 1.02
N ASN A 108 -15.15 11.91 0.42
CA ASN A 108 -16.15 12.24 -0.58
C ASN A 108 -15.87 11.45 -1.89
N ARG A 109 -16.62 10.38 -2.13
CA ARG A 109 -16.42 9.49 -3.28
C ARG A 109 -16.70 10.16 -4.63
N SER A 110 -17.44 11.26 -4.65
CA SER A 110 -17.80 12.00 -5.87
C SER A 110 -16.83 13.12 -6.23
N SER A 111 -15.98 13.61 -5.32
CA SER A 111 -14.98 14.63 -5.65
C SER A 111 -13.75 14.08 -6.38
N THR A 112 -13.50 12.77 -6.31
CA THR A 112 -12.27 12.16 -6.87
C THR A 112 -12.41 11.75 -8.34
N ARG A 113 -13.60 11.84 -8.93
CA ARG A 113 -13.89 11.38 -10.32
C ARG A 113 -14.49 12.48 -11.21
N SER A 114 -14.17 13.74 -10.90
CA SER A 114 -14.44 14.87 -11.80
C SER A 114 -13.16 15.18 -12.57
N LEU A 115 -12.85 14.37 -13.57
CA LEU A 115 -11.90 14.69 -14.64
C LEU A 115 -12.61 14.46 -15.97
#